data_AF-A0A9N9XDI8-F1
#
_entry.id   AF-A0A9N9XDI8-F1
#
_cell.length_a   1.000
_cell.length_b   1.000
_cell.length_c   1.000
_cell.angle_alpha   90.00
_cell.angle_beta   90.00
_cell.angle_gamma   90.00
#
_symmetry.space_group_name_H-M   'P 1'
#
loop_
_entity.id
_entity.type
_entity.pdbx_description
1 polymer ?
#
loop_
_entity_poly.entity_id
_entity_poly.type
_entity_poly.pdbx_seq_one_letter_code
_entity_poly.pdbx_strand_id
1 'polypeptide(L)' 'MKRFIFLAFLVCGAMASLTEKQQQHMHSIHTMCVSEIGVSEDVIDKARSGDFVQDAKLKCFMKCYFDKIGVVSENV' A
#
# COMPACT_ATOMS: atom_id res chain seq x y z
N MET A 1 -7.51 19.71 28.92
CA MET A 1 -6.35 18.79 28.92
C MET A 1 -6.54 17.60 27.99
N LYS A 2 -7.64 16.83 28.08
CA LYS A 2 -7.91 15.71 27.15
C LYS A 2 -7.99 16.16 25.68
N ARG A 3 -8.64 17.30 25.41
CA ARG A 3 -8.71 17.92 24.07
C ARG A 3 -7.34 18.30 23.50
N PHE A 4 -6.41 18.77 24.33
CA PHE A 4 -5.05 19.11 23.91
C PHE A 4 -4.19 17.86 23.64
N ILE A 5 -4.40 16.78 24.38
CA ILE A 5 -3.76 15.47 24.15
C ILE A 5 -4.23 14.87 22.82
N PHE A 6 -5.53 14.91 22.52
CA PHE A 6 -6.08 14.44 21.25
C PHE A 6 -5.58 15.27 20.05
N LEU A 7 -5.50 16.60 20.19
CA LEU A 7 -4.94 17.49 19.15
C LEU A 7 -3.43 17.25 18.94
N ALA A 8 -2.66 17.03 20.01
CA ALA A 8 -1.24 16.71 19.91
C ALA A 8 -0.98 15.35 19.23
N PHE A 9 -1.83 14.35 19.48
CA PHE A 9 -1.73 13.03 18.83
C PHE A 9 -2.00 13.12 17.31
N LEU A 10 -2.96 13.94 16.88
CA LEU A 10 -3.25 14.19 15.46
C LEU A 10 -2.09 14.90 14.75
N VAL A 11 -1.42 15.84 15.43
CA VAL A 11 -0.27 16.58 14.87
C VAL A 11 0.98 15.70 14.80
N CYS A 12 1.23 14.84 15.80
CA CYS A 12 2.38 13.94 15.81
C CYS A 12 2.20 12.69 14.93
N GLY A 13 0.96 12.22 14.72
CA GLY A 13 0.68 11.08 13.85
C GLY A 13 1.14 11.28 12.40
N ALA A 14 1.22 12.54 11.94
CA ALA A 14 1.70 12.89 10.60
C ALA A 14 3.20 12.66 10.39
N MET A 15 4.01 12.50 11.45
CA MET A 15 5.45 12.20 11.36
C MET A 15 5.79 10.75 11.72
N ALA A 16 4.78 9.89 11.87
CA ALA A 16 5.02 8.47 12.12
C ALA A 16 5.60 7.83 10.85
N SER A 17 6.92 7.66 10.82
CA SER A 17 7.56 6.70 9.93
C SER A 17 6.83 5.36 10.07
N LEU A 18 6.55 4.71 8.93
CA LEU A 18 6.02 3.34 8.94
C LEU A 18 6.92 2.49 9.85
N THR A 19 6.33 1.90 10.88
CA THR A 19 7.07 1.02 11.79
C THR A 19 7.67 -0.14 10.99
N GLU A 20 8.79 -0.70 11.43
CA GLU A 20 9.45 -1.84 10.75
C GLU A 20 8.46 -2.99 10.50
N LYS A 21 7.55 -3.24 11.45
CA LYS A 21 6.48 -4.23 11.34
C LYS A 21 5.51 -3.94 10.19
N GLN A 22 5.15 -2.68 9.96
CA GLN A 22 4.29 -2.29 8.84
C GLN A 22 5.01 -2.45 7.50
N GLN A 23 6.31 -2.10 7.44
CA GLN A 23 7.10 -2.28 6.22
C GLN A 23 7.24 -3.76 5.85
N GLN A 24 7.54 -4.63 6.83
CA GLN A 24 7.59 -6.08 6.62
C GLN A 24 6.24 -6.62 6.12
N HIS A 25 5.14 -6.16 6.70
CA HIS A 25 3.79 -6.56 6.27
C HIS A 25 3.50 -6.12 4.83
N MET A 26 3.82 -4.87 4.47
CA MET A 26 3.66 -4.36 3.10
C MET A 26 4.53 -5.11 2.10
N HIS A 27 5.76 -5.48 2.46
CA HIS A 27 6.65 -6.29 1.63
C HIS A 27 6.10 -7.70 1.41
N SER A 28 5.56 -8.32 2.47
CA SER A 28 4.93 -9.64 2.37
C SER A 28 3.73 -9.62 1.41
N ILE A 29 2.87 -8.61 1.51
CA ILE A 29 1.72 -8.42 0.60
C ILE A 29 2.19 -8.22 -0.85
N HIS A 30 3.20 -7.37 -1.06
CA HIS A 30 3.79 -7.15 -2.39
C HIS A 30 4.25 -8.47 -3.01
N THR A 31 5.08 -9.24 -2.30
CA THR A 31 5.62 -10.53 -2.78
C THR A 31 4.51 -11.53 -3.10
N MET A 32 3.47 -11.61 -2.26
CA MET A 32 2.30 -12.47 -2.53
C MET A 32 1.60 -12.08 -3.83
N CYS A 33 1.27 -10.80 -4.02
CA CYS A 33 0.55 -10.33 -5.20
C CYS A 33 1.40 -10.44 -6.48
N VAL A 34 2.72 -10.20 -6.41
CA VAL A 34 3.63 -10.44 -7.54
C VAL A 34 3.67 -11.92 -7.90
N SER A 35 3.78 -12.81 -6.90
CA SER A 35 3.79 -14.26 -7.12
C SER A 35 2.47 -14.79 -7.73
N GLU A 36 1.32 -14.22 -7.34
CA GLU A 36 0.01 -14.67 -7.81
C GLU A 36 -0.25 -14.23 -9.27
N ILE A 37 0.15 -13.01 -9.62
CA ILE A 37 -0.25 -12.36 -10.86
C ILE A 37 0.85 -12.39 -11.92
N GLY A 38 2.12 -12.46 -11.50
CA GLY A 38 3.28 -12.43 -12.37
C GLY A 38 3.39 -11.13 -13.15
N VAL A 39 3.10 -10.00 -12.49
CA VAL A 39 3.39 -8.65 -12.99
C VAL A 39 4.90 -8.39 -12.88
N SER A 40 5.46 -7.61 -13.81
CA SER A 40 6.88 -7.26 -13.76
C SER A 40 7.15 -6.18 -12.71
N GLU A 41 8.25 -6.30 -11.98
CA GLU A 41 8.65 -5.30 -10.99
C GLU A 41 8.89 -3.93 -11.62
N ASP A 42 9.42 -3.85 -12.84
CA ASP A 42 9.63 -2.56 -13.53
C ASP A 42 8.31 -1.81 -13.78
N VAL A 43 7.22 -2.54 -14.01
CA VAL A 43 5.89 -1.99 -14.22
C VAL A 43 5.31 -1.48 -12.90
N ILE A 44 5.58 -2.17 -11.79
CA ILE A 44 5.19 -1.73 -10.44
C ILE A 44 5.99 -0.49 -10.02
N ASP A 45 7.29 -0.47 -10.27
CA ASP A 45 8.17 0.66 -9.93
C ASP A 45 7.79 1.93 -10.69
N LYS A 46 7.48 1.81 -12.00
CA LYS A 46 6.93 2.92 -12.78
C LYS A 46 5.64 3.44 -12.16
N ALA A 47 4.70 2.55 -11.83
CA ALA A 47 3.45 2.94 -11.20
C ALA A 47 3.67 3.62 -9.82
N ARG A 48 4.63 3.13 -9.02
CA ARG A 48 5.02 3.74 -7.74
C ARG A 48 5.62 5.14 -7.92
N SER A 49 6.30 5.38 -9.04
CA SER A 49 6.82 6.71 -9.41
C SER A 49 5.77 7.65 -10.02
N GLY A 50 4.53 7.17 -10.22
CA GLY A 50 3.44 7.92 -10.81
C GLY A 50 3.27 7.74 -12.33
N ASP A 51 4.11 6.91 -12.96
CA ASP A 51 4.00 6.54 -14.37
C ASP A 51 3.16 5.26 -14.53
N PHE A 52 1.88 5.43 -14.85
CA PHE A 52 0.94 4.31 -15.01
C PHE A 52 0.89 3.86 -16.46
N VAL A 53 1.61 2.78 -16.76
CA VAL A 53 1.48 2.08 -18.04
C VAL A 53 0.16 1.30 -18.10
N GLN A 54 -0.42 1.18 -19.29
CA GLN A 54 -1.59 0.33 -19.50
C GLN A 54 -1.20 -1.14 -19.53
N ASP A 55 -1.12 -1.73 -18.35
CA ASP A 55 -0.84 -3.15 -18.16
C ASP A 55 -2.00 -3.82 -17.40
N ALA A 56 -2.54 -4.91 -17.95
CA ALA A 56 -3.67 -5.61 -17.36
C ALA A 56 -3.30 -6.29 -16.03
N LYS A 57 -2.07 -6.80 -15.90
CA LYS A 57 -1.56 -7.43 -14.69
C LYS A 57 -1.29 -6.38 -13.61
N LEU A 58 -0.85 -5.18 -13.97
CA LEU A 58 -0.70 -4.07 -13.01
C LEU A 58 -2.02 -3.74 -12.31
N LYS A 59 -3.13 -3.71 -13.05
CA LYS A 59 -4.47 -3.48 -12.47
C LYS A 59 -4.86 -4.59 -11.49
N CYS A 60 -4.65 -5.84 -11.87
CA CYS A 60 -4.88 -6.97 -10.97
C CYS A 60 -4.00 -6.89 -9.72
N PHE A 61 -2.72 -6.50 -9.88
CA PHE A 61 -1.78 -6.35 -8.77
C PHE A 61 -2.25 -5.27 -7.80
N MET A 62 -2.69 -4.12 -8.31
CA MET A 62 -3.24 -3.05 -7.48
C MET A 62 -4.48 -3.49 -6.72
N LYS A 63 -5.40 -4.22 -7.37
CA LYS A 63 -6.57 -4.78 -6.69
C LYS A 63 -6.13 -5.72 -5.55
N CYS A 64 -5.24 -6.68 -5.83
CA CYS A 64 -4.70 -7.59 -4.82
C CYS A 64 -4.05 -6.84 -3.65
N TYR A 65 -3.21 -5.85 -3.95
CA TYR A 65 -2.49 -5.09 -2.96
C TYR A 65 -3.45 -4.30 -2.06
N PHE A 66 -4.37 -3.53 -2.66
CA PHE A 66 -5.33 -2.70 -1.93
C PHE A 66 -6.34 -3.50 -1.14
N ASP A 67 -6.75 -4.67 -1.64
CA ASP A 67 -7.64 -5.59 -0.95
C ASP A 67 -6.96 -6.13 0.32
N LYS A 68 -5.72 -6.61 0.20
CA LYS A 68 -4.96 -7.17 1.34
C LYS A 68 -4.59 -6.13 2.40
N ILE A 69 -4.43 -4.86 2.05
CA ILE A 69 -4.25 -3.78 3.04
C ILE A 69 -5.59 -3.22 3.55
N GLY A 70 -6.73 -3.72 3.06
CA GLY A 70 -8.08 -3.37 3.53
C GLY A 70 -8.59 -2.00 3.07
N VAL A 71 -8.06 -1.47 1.95
CA VAL A 71 -8.44 -0.16 1.41
C VAL A 71 -9.58 -0.27 0.39
N VAL A 72 -9.68 -1.40 -0.31
CA VAL A 72 -10.82 -1.73 -1.18
C VAL A 72 -11.52 -2.98 -0.64
N SER A 73 -12.83 -3.07 -0.86
CA SER A 73 -13.61 -4.27 -0.56
C SER A 73 -13.60 -5.23 -1.74
N GLU A 74 -13.93 -6.50 -1.48
CA GLU A 74 -13.92 -7.59 -2.47
C GLU A 74 -14.76 -7.29 -3.76
N ASN A 75 -15.64 -6.29 -3.71
CA ASN A 75 -16.66 -5.97 -4.72
C ASN A 75 -16.34 -4.78 -5.66
N VAL A 76 -15.09 -4.30 -5.71
CA VAL A 76 -14.64 -3.22 -6.61
C VAL A 76 -13.70 -3.71 -7.70
#